data_AF-A0A661E0T8-F1
#
_entry.id   AF-A0A661E0T8-F1
#
_cell.length_a   1.000
_cell.length_b   1.000
_cell.length_c   1.000
_cell.angle_alpha   90.00
_cell.angle_beta   90.00
_cell.angle_gamma   90.00
#
_symmetry.space_group_name_H-M   'P 1'
#
loop_
_entity.id
_entity.type
_entity.pdbx_description
1 polymer ?
#
loop_
_entity_poly.entity_id
_entity_poly.type
_entity_poly.pdbx_seq_one_letter_code
_entity_poly.pdbx_strand_id
1 'polypeptide(L)'
;YCDELIICTDDGSIGIKGLVTDGIKMSIEKHGDIDEVIAIGPPIMMKFCAETTRPYGVKTMVSLNPIMVDGTGMCGGCRVTVDGKKRFACVEGPDFDGHKVDFDELMNRLGRFKEDEKVALDRWEEKQQKSCKLMKGTEA
;
A
#
# COMPACT_ATOMS: atom_id res chain seq x y z
N TYR A 1 0.51 -23.01 -4.36
CA TYR A 1 1.71 -23.23 -5.18
C TYR A 1 1.83 -22.08 -6.16
N CYS A 2 3.04 -21.68 -6.50
CA CYS A 2 3.33 -20.55 -7.40
C CYS A 2 4.31 -21.05 -8.47
N ASP A 3 4.00 -20.83 -9.74
CA ASP A 3 4.79 -21.36 -10.86
C ASP A 3 6.00 -20.48 -11.21
N GLU A 4 5.90 -19.17 -10.96
CA GLU A 4 6.96 -18.20 -11.24
C GLU A 4 7.11 -17.19 -10.09
N LEU A 5 8.34 -16.76 -9.81
CA LEU A 5 8.64 -15.68 -8.86
C LEU A 5 9.54 -14.66 -9.54
N ILE A 6 9.06 -13.41 -9.59
CA ILE A 6 9.80 -12.27 -10.13
C ILE A 6 10.13 -11.35 -8.96
N ILE A 7 11.42 -11.11 -8.74
CA ILE A 7 11.91 -10.21 -7.70
C ILE A 7 12.38 -8.92 -8.39
N CYS A 8 11.93 -7.78 -7.87
CA CYS A 8 12.37 -6.46 -8.31
C CYS A 8 13.00 -5.71 -7.14
N THR A 9 14.18 -5.12 -7.34
CA THR A 9 14.77 -4.18 -6.39
C THR A 9 15.20 -2.90 -7.09
N ASP A 10 14.99 -1.76 -6.44
CA ASP A 10 15.30 -0.44 -7.02
C ASP A 10 16.78 -0.29 -7.40
N ASP A 11 17.66 -0.89 -6.60
CA ASP A 11 19.12 -0.84 -6.77
C ASP A 11 19.68 -1.95 -7.67
N GLY A 12 18.90 -3.01 -7.93
CA GLY A 12 19.33 -4.21 -8.64
C GLY A 12 20.18 -5.18 -7.80
N SER A 13 20.19 -5.03 -6.48
CA SER A 13 20.86 -5.97 -5.57
C SER A 13 20.39 -7.42 -5.74
N ILE A 14 19.11 -7.63 -6.06
CA ILE A 14 18.54 -8.96 -6.31
C ILE A 14 17.50 -8.88 -7.43
N GLY A 15 17.54 -9.82 -8.37
CA GLY A 15 16.52 -9.94 -9.42
C GLY A 15 16.60 -8.81 -10.45
N ILE A 16 15.43 -8.28 -10.83
CA ILE A 16 15.29 -7.21 -11.81
C ILE A 16 15.57 -5.88 -11.13
N LYS A 17 16.50 -5.11 -11.68
CA LYS A 17 16.66 -3.71 -11.28
C LYS A 17 15.49 -2.87 -11.80
N GLY A 18 14.67 -2.35 -10.90
CA GLY A 18 13.52 -1.51 -11.28
C GLY A 18 12.35 -1.64 -10.33
N LEU A 19 11.21 -1.09 -10.75
CA LEU A 19 9.98 -1.09 -9.98
C LEU A 19 9.18 -2.37 -10.26
N VAL A 20 8.22 -2.66 -9.38
CA VAL A 20 7.27 -3.78 -9.59
C VAL A 20 6.49 -3.67 -10.90
N THR A 21 6.29 -2.45 -11.42
CA THR A 21 5.65 -2.20 -12.71
C THR A 21 6.43 -2.79 -13.88
N ASP A 22 7.76 -2.86 -13.78
CA ASP A 22 8.61 -3.46 -14.81
C ASP A 22 8.42 -4.99 -14.80
N GLY A 23 8.34 -5.59 -13.61
CA GLY A 23 7.98 -7.00 -13.45
C GLY A 23 6.58 -7.34 -13.98
N ILE A 24 5.59 -6.47 -13.74
CA ILE A 24 4.22 -6.63 -14.27
C ILE A 24 4.23 -6.61 -15.80
N LYS A 25 4.88 -5.62 -16.43
CA LYS A 25 4.97 -5.53 -17.90
C LYS A 25 5.63 -6.78 -18.49
N MET A 26 6.77 -7.17 -17.94
CA MET A 26 7.47 -8.37 -18.37
C MET A 26 6.57 -9.62 -18.28
N SER A 27 5.81 -9.74 -17.18
CA SER A 27 4.89 -10.87 -16.99
C SER A 27 3.77 -10.87 -18.03
N ILE A 28 3.14 -9.73 -18.31
CA ILE A 28 2.06 -9.60 -19.31
C ILE A 28 2.56 -9.84 -20.73
N GLU A 29 3.76 -9.37 -21.06
CA GLU A 29 4.36 -9.58 -22.38
C GLU A 29 4.79 -11.04 -22.60
N LYS A 30 5.22 -11.72 -21.52
CA LYS A 30 5.61 -13.13 -21.55
C LYS A 30 4.39 -14.06 -21.56
N HIS A 31 3.36 -13.71 -20.79
CA HIS A 31 2.16 -14.52 -20.56
C HIS A 31 0.94 -13.76 -21.06
N GLY A 32 0.48 -14.11 -22.27
CA GLY A 32 -0.68 -13.48 -22.90
C GLY A 32 -2.04 -13.90 -22.30
N ASP A 33 -2.04 -14.75 -21.29
CA ASP A 33 -3.20 -15.36 -20.63
C ASP A 33 -3.43 -14.86 -19.20
N ILE A 34 -2.83 -13.72 -18.81
CA ILE A 34 -3.07 -13.12 -17.50
C ILE A 34 -4.47 -12.51 -17.44
N ASP A 35 -5.37 -13.17 -16.70
CA ASP A 35 -6.74 -12.69 -16.48
C ASP A 35 -6.83 -11.55 -15.45
N GLU A 36 -5.99 -11.58 -14.41
CA GLU A 36 -6.11 -10.70 -13.25
C GLU A 36 -4.76 -10.39 -12.58
N VAL A 37 -4.60 -9.13 -12.18
CA VAL A 37 -3.50 -8.65 -11.33
C VAL A 37 -4.05 -8.22 -9.98
N ILE A 38 -3.41 -8.65 -8.90
CA ILE A 38 -3.72 -8.21 -7.54
C ILE A 38 -2.50 -7.44 -7.01
N ALA A 39 -2.69 -6.15 -6.69
CA ALA A 39 -1.61 -5.29 -6.19
C ALA A 39 -1.87 -4.87 -4.74
N ILE A 40 -0.89 -5.14 -3.88
CA ILE A 40 -0.93 -4.83 -2.45
C ILE A 40 0.38 -4.17 -2.06
N GLY A 41 0.32 -2.94 -1.55
CA GLY A 41 1.51 -2.20 -1.16
C GLY A 41 1.21 -0.72 -0.91
N PRO A 42 2.21 0.17 -1.01
CA PRO A 42 1.99 1.61 -0.90
C PRO A 42 0.95 2.10 -1.92
N PRO A 43 0.09 3.10 -1.59
CA PRO A 43 -0.92 3.61 -2.52
C PRO A 43 -0.36 4.05 -3.87
N ILE A 44 0.83 4.66 -3.87
CA ILE A 44 1.51 5.09 -5.08
C ILE A 44 1.93 3.90 -5.95
N MET A 45 2.37 2.80 -5.33
CA MET A 45 2.71 1.56 -6.03
C MET A 45 1.44 0.95 -6.64
N MET A 46 0.36 0.83 -5.86
CA MET A 46 -0.92 0.31 -6.33
C MET A 46 -1.49 1.13 -7.50
N LYS A 47 -1.38 2.46 -7.44
CA LYS A 47 -1.75 3.37 -8.54
C LYS A 47 -1.00 3.00 -9.82
N PHE A 48 0.31 2.86 -9.74
CA PHE A 48 1.12 2.56 -10.93
C PHE A 48 0.96 1.11 -11.41
N CYS A 49 0.65 0.14 -10.54
CA CYS A 49 0.25 -1.20 -10.98
C CYS A 49 -1.04 -1.13 -11.81
N ALA A 50 -2.07 -0.42 -11.33
CA ALA A 50 -3.33 -0.23 -12.04
C ALA A 50 -3.16 0.49 -13.39
N GLU A 51 -2.33 1.54 -13.44
CA GLU A 51 -2.05 2.24 -14.69
C GLU A 51 -1.18 1.41 -15.65
N THR A 52 -0.31 0.54 -15.14
CA THR A 52 0.52 -0.34 -15.97
C THR A 52 -0.32 -1.39 -16.70
N THR A 53 -1.36 -1.91 -16.05
CA THR A 53 -2.24 -2.95 -16.63
C THR A 53 -3.34 -2.38 -17.51
N ARG A 54 -3.72 -1.11 -17.33
CA ARG A 54 -4.83 -0.45 -18.04
C ARG A 54 -4.74 -0.55 -19.58
N PRO A 55 -3.58 -0.32 -20.24
CA PRO A 55 -3.47 -0.44 -21.69
C PRO A 55 -3.67 -1.87 -22.22
N TYR A 56 -3.41 -2.87 -21.38
CA TYR A 56 -3.56 -4.29 -21.72
C TYR A 56 -4.96 -4.82 -21.44
N GLY A 57 -5.83 -4.02 -20.82
CA GLY A 57 -7.19 -4.45 -20.44
C GLY A 57 -7.23 -5.52 -19.35
N VAL A 58 -6.13 -5.74 -18.63
CA VAL A 58 -6.03 -6.76 -17.59
C VAL A 58 -6.72 -6.27 -16.32
N LYS A 59 -7.69 -7.04 -15.82
CA LYS A 59 -8.42 -6.71 -14.59
C LYS A 59 -7.42 -6.54 -13.44
N THR A 60 -7.52 -5.43 -12.70
CA THR A 60 -6.58 -5.14 -11.61
C THR A 60 -7.30 -4.82 -10.32
N MET A 61 -7.12 -5.68 -9.33
CA MET A 61 -7.62 -5.47 -7.97
C MET A 61 -6.52 -4.87 -7.09
N VAL A 62 -6.90 -3.93 -6.23
CA VAL A 62 -5.99 -3.29 -5.28
C VAL A 62 -6.55 -3.40 -3.87
N SER A 63 -5.69 -3.72 -2.90
CA SER A 63 -6.08 -3.80 -1.50
C SER A 63 -5.76 -2.48 -0.80
N LEU A 64 -6.76 -1.61 -0.66
CA LEU A 64 -6.56 -0.26 -0.17
C LEU A 64 -6.25 -0.22 1.33
N ASN A 65 -5.36 0.70 1.71
CA ASN A 65 -4.91 0.90 3.08
C ASN A 65 -5.24 2.31 3.63
N PRO A 66 -6.51 2.77 3.61
CA PRO A 66 -6.88 4.04 4.21
C PRO A 66 -6.78 3.99 5.74
N ILE A 67 -6.82 5.16 6.37
CA ILE A 67 -6.94 5.27 7.83
C ILE A 67 -8.21 4.54 8.31
N MET A 68 -8.08 3.67 9.30
CA MET A 68 -9.21 2.99 9.95
C MET A 68 -9.27 3.38 11.43
N VAL A 69 -10.49 3.43 11.98
CA VAL A 69 -10.72 3.67 13.42
C VAL A 69 -11.55 2.55 14.01
N ASP A 70 -12.83 2.44 13.63
CA ASP A 70 -13.71 1.40 14.15
C ASP A 70 -13.60 0.07 13.38
N GLY A 71 -13.41 0.12 12.06
CA GLY A 71 -13.31 -1.07 11.21
C GLY A 71 -14.64 -1.80 10.97
N THR A 72 -15.77 -1.22 11.38
CA THR A 72 -17.10 -1.84 11.33
C THR A 72 -18.13 -1.03 10.52
N GLY A 73 -17.68 0.05 9.86
CA GLY A 73 -18.50 0.89 9.00
C GLY A 73 -19.24 2.03 9.71
N MET A 74 -18.94 2.30 10.99
CA MET A 74 -19.64 3.31 11.78
C MET A 74 -19.03 4.72 11.67
N CYS A 75 -17.71 4.84 11.49
CA CYS A 75 -17.05 6.16 11.57
C CYS A 75 -16.75 6.82 10.21
N GLY A 76 -16.68 6.06 9.12
CA GLY A 76 -16.30 6.57 7.79
C GLY A 76 -14.84 7.05 7.67
N GLY A 77 -13.98 6.71 8.64
CA GLY A 77 -12.55 7.01 8.62
C GLY A 77 -11.85 6.38 7.40
N CYS A 78 -12.26 5.17 7.06
CA CYS A 78 -11.72 4.40 5.93
C CYS A 78 -12.38 4.72 4.58
N ARG A 79 -13.12 5.84 4.48
CA ARG A 79 -13.79 6.18 3.22
C ARG A 79 -12.77 6.36 2.08
N VAL A 80 -13.16 5.88 0.91
CA VAL A 80 -12.45 5.98 -0.37
C VAL A 80 -13.45 6.35 -1.47
N THR A 81 -12.97 6.92 -2.57
CA THR A 81 -13.80 7.12 -3.77
C THR A 81 -13.46 6.04 -4.79
N VAL A 82 -14.48 5.30 -5.19
CA VAL A 82 -14.37 4.27 -6.24
C VAL A 82 -15.51 4.52 -7.20
N ASP A 83 -15.18 4.70 -8.48
CA ASP A 83 -16.15 4.97 -9.55
C ASP A 83 -17.05 6.18 -9.25
N GLY A 84 -16.45 7.27 -8.76
CA GLY A 84 -17.15 8.49 -8.36
C GLY A 84 -18.04 8.36 -7.12
N LYS A 85 -18.11 7.19 -6.48
CA LYS A 85 -18.93 6.93 -5.29
C LYS A 85 -18.06 6.79 -4.05
N LYS A 86 -18.52 7.36 -2.93
CA LYS A 86 -17.89 7.12 -1.62
C LYS A 86 -18.22 5.71 -1.15
N ARG A 87 -17.20 4.96 -0.77
CA ARG A 87 -17.27 3.59 -0.23
C ARG A 87 -16.45 3.47 1.04
N PHE A 88 -16.78 2.54 1.93
CA PHE A 88 -16.04 2.30 3.17
C PHE A 88 -15.19 1.04 3.04
N ALA A 89 -13.87 1.20 3.02
CA ALA A 89 -12.95 0.09 2.79
C ALA A 89 -13.07 -1.05 3.82
N CYS A 90 -13.46 -0.76 5.07
CA CYS A 90 -13.58 -1.80 6.10
C CYS A 90 -14.78 -2.74 5.95
N VAL A 91 -15.81 -2.34 5.20
CA VAL A 91 -17.06 -3.12 5.05
C VAL A 91 -17.40 -3.43 3.60
N GLU A 92 -17.01 -2.57 2.66
CA GLU A 92 -17.23 -2.74 1.22
C GLU A 92 -15.95 -3.13 0.47
N GLY A 93 -14.80 -3.12 1.14
CA GLY A 93 -13.49 -3.49 0.59
C GLY A 93 -12.79 -4.54 1.45
N PRO A 94 -11.47 -4.41 1.69
CA PRO A 94 -10.57 -3.33 1.26
C PRO A 94 -10.16 -3.43 -0.22
N ASP A 95 -10.53 -4.54 -0.87
CA ASP A 95 -10.19 -4.83 -2.26
C ASP A 95 -11.17 -4.17 -3.23
N PHE A 96 -10.66 -3.33 -4.12
CA PHE A 96 -11.44 -2.62 -5.13
C PHE A 96 -10.80 -2.74 -6.51
N ASP A 97 -11.59 -2.48 -7.54
CA ASP A 97 -11.10 -2.32 -8.92
C ASP A 97 -10.16 -1.11 -8.98
N GLY A 98 -8.85 -1.40 -9.10
CA GLY A 98 -7.80 -0.39 -9.12
C GLY A 98 -7.94 0.60 -10.26
N HIS A 99 -8.60 0.23 -11.36
CA HIS A 99 -8.84 1.15 -12.47
C HIS A 99 -9.88 2.23 -12.16
N LYS A 100 -10.64 2.08 -11.08
CA LYS A 100 -11.73 2.97 -10.66
C LYS A 100 -11.46 3.72 -9.34
N VAL A 101 -10.32 3.48 -8.70
CA VAL A 101 -9.96 4.11 -7.42
C VAL A 101 -9.42 5.52 -7.63
N ASP A 102 -9.87 6.47 -6.81
CA ASP A 102 -9.23 7.78 -6.68
C ASP A 102 -8.03 7.69 -5.72
N PHE A 103 -6.86 7.40 -6.28
CA PHE A 103 -5.61 7.28 -5.50
C PHE A 103 -5.12 8.63 -4.95
N ASP A 104 -5.42 9.73 -5.62
CA ASP A 104 -4.96 11.06 -5.18
C ASP A 104 -5.74 11.51 -3.95
N GLU A 105 -7.06 11.28 -3.91
CA GLU A 105 -7.84 11.43 -2.68
C GLU A 105 -7.30 10.53 -1.57
N LEU A 106 -7.06 9.23 -1.84
CA LEU A 106 -6.56 8.29 -0.84
C LEU A 106 -5.22 8.76 -0.22
N MET A 107 -4.25 9.13 -1.05
CA MET A 107 -2.94 9.60 -0.60
C MET A 107 -3.03 10.91 0.19
N ASN A 108 -3.88 11.85 -0.24
CA ASN A 108 -4.13 13.09 0.51
C ASN A 108 -4.72 12.80 1.89
N ARG A 109 -5.64 11.84 1.99
CA ARG A 109 -6.25 11.44 3.27
C ARG A 109 -5.25 10.80 4.22
N LEU A 110 -4.33 9.96 3.70
CA LEU A 110 -3.29 9.33 4.50
C LEU A 110 -2.32 10.34 5.11
N GLY A 111 -2.15 11.51 4.51
CA GLY A 111 -1.34 12.58 5.07
C GLY A 111 -1.95 13.30 6.29
N ARG A 112 -3.18 12.97 6.70
CA ARG A 112 -3.94 13.74 7.70
C ARG A 112 -3.27 13.82 9.08
N PHE A 113 -2.64 12.73 9.52
CA PHE A 113 -2.12 12.60 10.89
C PHE A 113 -0.59 12.65 10.96
N LYS A 114 0.10 13.11 9.89
CA LYS A 114 1.57 13.12 9.83
C LYS A 114 2.23 13.85 11.01
N GLU A 115 1.67 14.97 11.45
CA GLU A 115 2.22 15.72 12.59
C GLU A 115 2.02 14.98 13.91
N ASP A 116 0.84 14.39 14.11
CA ASP A 116 0.54 13.59 15.30
C ASP A 116 1.39 12.31 15.36
N GLU A 117 1.57 11.64 14.22
CA GLU A 117 2.45 10.49 14.04
C GLU A 117 3.89 10.83 14.41
N LYS A 118 4.40 11.99 13.96
CA LYS A 118 5.73 12.47 14.30
C LYS A 118 5.87 12.72 15.80
N VAL A 119 4.94 13.45 16.41
CA VAL A 119 4.95 13.70 17.86
C VAL A 119 4.90 12.39 18.67
N ALA A 120 4.12 11.40 18.21
CA ALA A 120 4.04 10.10 18.84
C ALA A 120 5.37 9.32 18.73
N LEU A 121 6.02 9.37 17.56
CA LEU A 121 7.32 8.74 17.32
C LEU A 121 8.41 9.38 18.18
N ASP A 122 8.52 10.72 18.17
CA ASP A 122 9.49 11.47 18.98
C ASP A 122 9.34 11.12 20.48
N ARG A 123 8.09 11.10 20.97
CA ARG A 123 7.78 10.70 22.35
C ARG A 123 8.19 9.25 22.65
N TRP A 124 8.01 8.33 21.69
CA TRP A 124 8.41 6.94 21.85
C TRP A 124 9.93 6.81 21.89
N GLU A 125 10.66 7.47 21.00
CA GLU A 125 12.12 7.47 20.95
C GLU A 125 12.73 8.03 22.24
N GLU A 126 12.21 9.14 22.76
CA GLU A 126 12.64 9.69 24.04
C GLU A 126 12.46 8.70 25.21
N LYS A 127 11.33 7.97 25.23
CA LYS A 127 11.07 6.94 26.25
C LYS A 127 12.02 5.77 26.11
N GLN A 128 12.28 5.29 24.89
CA GLN A 128 13.23 4.21 24.66
C GLN A 128 14.65 4.60 25.09
N GLN A 129 15.07 5.82 24.80
CA GLN A 129 16.39 6.29 25.19
C GLN A 129 16.52 6.45 26.71
N LYS A 130 15.46 6.88 27.40
CA LYS A 130 15.41 6.89 28.88
C LYS A 130 15.44 5.46 29.44
N SER A 131 14.68 4.53 28.87
CA SER A 131 14.65 3.12 29.26
C SER A 131 16.02 2.43 29.09
N CYS A 132 16.70 2.67 27.96
CA CYS A 132 18.03 2.14 27.69
C CYS A 132 19.09 2.72 28.65
N LYS A 133 18.97 4.01 29.03
CA LYS A 133 19.82 4.63 30.06
C LYS A 133 19.57 4.06 31.46
N LEU A 134 18.32 3.74 31.81
CA LEU A 134 17.96 3.08 33.07
C LEU A 134 18.56 1.67 33.16
N MET A 135 18.49 0.88 32.08
CA MET A 135 19.10 -0.46 32.05
C MET A 135 20.62 -0.43 32.22
N LYS A 136 21.32 0.53 31.60
CA LYS A 136 22.78 0.72 31.78
C LYS A 136 23.17 1.22 33.18
N GLY A 137 22.24 1.76 33.95
CA GLY A 137 22.46 2.18 35.34
C GLY A 137 22.24 1.06 36.37
N THR A 138 21.83 -0.14 35.94
CA THR A 138 21.53 -1.27 36.84
C THR A 138 22.61 -2.35 36.84
N GLU A 139 23.73 -2.14 36.13
CA GLU A 139 24.89 -3.04 36.04
C GLU A 139 26.08 -2.59 36.93
N ALA A 140 25.80 -1.92 38.06
CA ALA A 140 26.82 -1.51 39.04
C ALA A 140 26.61 -2.20 40.39
#